data_AF-A0A3M6ABJ9-F1
#
_entry.id   AF-A0A3M6ABJ9-F1
#
_cell.length_a   1.000
_cell.length_b   1.000
_cell.length_c   1.000
_cell.angle_alpha   90.00
_cell.angle_beta   90.00
_cell.angle_gamma   90.00
#
_symmetry.space_group_name_H-M   'P 1'
#
loop_
_entity.id
_entity.type
_entity.pdbx_description
1 polymer ?
#
loop_
_entity_poly.entity_id
_entity_poly.type
_entity_poly.pdbx_seq_one_letter_code
_entity_poly.pdbx_strand_id
1 'polypeptide(L)'
;MVARVKAAYAKVRVGDPREGNLIGPLIDQQAFSAMQNALTKARDEGGQVFGGERQLQDKYPNGYYVTPAIAEMPGQSEVVRHETFAPILYVLAYDDFEEALRLNNEVPQGLSSCIFTTDLREAEAFQSAAGSDCGIANVNIGTSGAEIGGAFGGEKETGGGRESGSDSWRAYMRRQTNTVNYSRELPLAQGIVFD
;
A
#
# COMPACT_ATOMS: atom_id res chain seq x y z
N MET A 1 -19.04 -6.82 11.15
CA MET A 1 -18.00 -7.14 10.16
C MET A 1 -16.80 -7.84 10.78
N VAL A 2 -16.15 -7.26 11.79
CA VAL A 2 -14.92 -7.78 12.43
C VAL A 2 -15.01 -9.25 12.86
N ALA A 3 -16.13 -9.67 13.46
CA ALA A 3 -16.32 -11.07 13.85
C ALA A 3 -16.18 -12.06 12.68
N ARG A 4 -16.64 -11.70 11.47
CA ARG A 4 -16.49 -12.55 10.27
C ARG A 4 -15.03 -12.64 9.83
N VAL A 5 -14.28 -11.54 9.93
CA VAL A 5 -12.85 -11.50 9.60
C VAL A 5 -12.04 -12.33 10.60
N LYS A 6 -12.28 -12.17 11.91
CA LYS A 6 -11.68 -13.01 12.96
C LYS A 6 -11.97 -14.50 12.74
N ALA A 7 -13.21 -14.85 12.42
CA ALA A 7 -13.60 -16.23 12.12
C ALA A 7 -12.91 -16.80 10.86
N ALA A 8 -12.61 -15.97 9.87
CA ALA A 8 -11.82 -16.37 8.70
C ALA A 8 -10.34 -16.56 9.08
N TYR A 9 -9.74 -15.61 9.80
CA TYR A 9 -8.35 -15.68 10.26
C TYR A 9 -8.09 -16.91 11.13
N ALA A 10 -9.01 -17.28 12.01
CA ALA A 10 -8.92 -18.48 12.86
C ALA A 10 -8.81 -19.80 12.08
N LYS A 11 -9.20 -19.83 10.80
CA LYS A 11 -9.18 -21.03 9.95
C LYS A 11 -7.97 -21.09 9.01
N VAL A 12 -7.14 -20.05 8.99
CA VAL A 12 -6.00 -19.96 8.10
C VAL A 12 -4.93 -20.97 8.50
N ARG A 13 -4.45 -21.75 7.53
CA ARG A 13 -3.37 -22.74 7.75
C ARG A 13 -2.01 -22.07 7.67
N VAL A 14 -1.29 -22.10 8.79
CA VAL A 14 0.09 -21.63 8.93
C VAL A 14 1.04 -22.82 8.86
N GLY A 15 2.06 -22.75 8.01
CA GLY A 15 3.03 -23.83 7.88
C GLY A 15 3.94 -23.69 6.67
N ASP A 16 4.67 -24.77 6.34
CA ASP A 16 5.62 -24.77 5.22
C ASP A 16 4.93 -24.31 3.92
N PRO A 17 5.42 -23.26 3.25
CA PRO A 17 4.76 -22.70 2.07
C PRO A 17 4.75 -23.68 0.88
N ARG A 18 5.56 -24.75 0.91
CA ARG A 18 5.61 -25.79 -0.12
C ARG A 18 4.48 -26.83 0.04
N GLU A 19 3.79 -26.83 1.17
CA GLU A 19 2.75 -27.82 1.51
C GLU A 19 1.32 -27.26 1.33
N GLY A 20 1.15 -26.18 0.56
CA GLY A 20 -0.15 -25.57 0.31
C GLY A 20 -0.75 -24.83 1.52
N ASN A 21 0.09 -24.49 2.50
CA ASN A 21 -0.29 -23.57 3.57
C ASN A 21 -0.48 -22.16 3.00
N LEU A 22 -1.47 -21.43 3.53
CA LEU A 22 -1.78 -20.09 3.04
C LEU A 22 -0.79 -19.06 3.59
N ILE A 23 -0.28 -19.29 4.80
CA ILE A 23 0.64 -18.38 5.49
C ILE A 23 1.95 -19.12 5.78
N GLY A 24 3.03 -18.64 5.16
CA GLY A 24 4.40 -19.05 5.44
C GLY A 24 5.00 -18.32 6.65
N PRO A 25 6.32 -18.47 6.89
CA PRO A 25 6.99 -17.77 7.98
C PRO A 25 7.25 -16.30 7.61
N LEU A 26 7.41 -15.46 8.63
CA LEU A 26 8.12 -14.19 8.48
C LEU A 26 9.57 -14.44 8.04
N ILE A 27 10.19 -13.42 7.44
CA ILE A 27 11.53 -13.56 6.87
C ILE A 27 12.60 -13.93 7.92
N ASP A 28 12.52 -13.36 9.13
CA ASP A 28 13.49 -13.57 10.19
C ASP A 28 12.97 -13.20 11.60
N GLN A 29 13.88 -13.27 12.59
CA GLN A 29 13.62 -12.91 13.98
C GLN A 29 13.31 -11.44 14.19
N GLN A 30 13.94 -10.57 13.39
CA GLN A 30 13.78 -9.13 13.52
C GLN A 30 12.36 -8.72 13.11
N ALA A 31 11.86 -9.26 12.01
CA ALA A 31 10.47 -9.09 11.57
C ALA A 31 9.48 -9.61 12.63
N PHE A 32 9.76 -10.78 13.22
CA PHE A 32 8.94 -11.29 14.33
C PHE A 32 8.94 -10.35 15.54
N SER A 33 10.11 -9.86 15.94
CA SER A 33 10.25 -8.96 17.09
C SER A 33 9.56 -7.62 16.83
N ALA A 34 9.69 -7.07 15.63
CA ALA A 34 8.99 -5.85 15.20
C ALA A 34 7.47 -6.05 15.25
N MET A 35 6.96 -7.18 14.75
CA MET A 35 5.54 -7.54 14.84
C MET A 35 5.07 -7.59 16.29
N GLN A 36 5.77 -8.29 17.18
CA GLN A 36 5.37 -8.39 18.59
C GLN A 36 5.40 -7.02 19.28
N ASN A 37 6.40 -6.17 18.98
CA ASN A 37 6.48 -4.82 19.52
C ASN A 37 5.30 -3.95 19.06
N ALA A 38 4.92 -4.02 17.78
CA ALA A 38 3.76 -3.30 17.26
C ALA A 38 2.45 -3.77 17.92
N LEU A 39 2.26 -5.08 18.10
CA LEU A 39 1.08 -5.62 18.79
C LEU A 39 1.03 -5.23 20.28
N THR A 40 2.17 -5.13 20.95
CA THR A 40 2.24 -4.62 22.32
C THR A 40 1.84 -3.15 22.37
N LYS A 41 2.45 -2.31 21.52
CA LYS A 41 2.06 -0.88 21.41
C LYS A 41 0.58 -0.69 21.10
N ALA A 42 0.03 -1.48 20.18
CA ALA A 42 -1.39 -1.44 19.85
C ALA A 42 -2.28 -1.71 21.07
N ARG A 43 -1.91 -2.68 21.93
CA ARG A 43 -2.62 -2.93 23.20
C ARG A 43 -2.45 -1.77 24.19
N ASP A 44 -1.24 -1.23 24.31
CA ASP A 44 -0.94 -0.11 25.22
C ASP A 44 -1.70 1.16 24.83
N GLU A 45 -1.97 1.35 23.53
CA GLU A 45 -2.78 2.44 22.97
C GLU A 45 -4.29 2.16 23.00
N GLY A 46 -4.72 1.10 23.71
CA GLY A 46 -6.12 0.76 23.95
C GLY A 46 -6.76 -0.17 22.90
N GLY A 47 -5.97 -0.72 21.99
CA GLY A 47 -6.43 -1.65 20.96
C GLY A 47 -6.71 -3.06 21.48
N GLN A 48 -7.68 -3.74 20.87
CA GLN A 48 -7.98 -5.14 21.13
C GLN A 48 -7.37 -6.02 20.05
N VAL A 49 -6.38 -6.84 20.44
CA VAL A 49 -5.62 -7.69 19.52
C VAL A 49 -6.13 -9.13 19.53
N PHE A 50 -6.37 -9.67 18.34
CA PHE A 50 -6.67 -11.08 18.06
C PHE A 50 -5.57 -11.66 17.16
N GLY A 51 -5.04 -12.84 17.50
CA GLY A 51 -3.95 -13.46 16.73
C GLY A 51 -2.58 -12.83 16.99
N GLY A 52 -1.61 -13.17 16.14
CA GLY A 52 -0.23 -12.69 16.22
C GLY A 52 0.71 -13.58 17.03
N GLU A 53 0.25 -14.74 17.50
CA GLU A 53 1.05 -15.67 18.28
C GLU A 53 2.05 -16.44 17.42
N ARG A 54 3.22 -16.74 17.99
CA ARG A 54 4.21 -17.61 17.37
C ARG A 54 3.65 -19.03 17.20
N GLN A 55 3.94 -19.64 16.05
CA GLN A 55 3.50 -20.97 15.67
C GLN A 55 4.70 -21.86 15.34
N LEU A 56 4.52 -23.17 15.48
CA LEU A 56 5.46 -24.21 15.02
C LEU A 56 6.90 -24.09 15.55
N GLN A 57 7.14 -23.35 16.62
CA GLN A 57 8.49 -23.14 17.18
C GLN A 57 9.17 -24.43 17.63
N ASP A 58 8.40 -25.44 18.05
CA ASP A 58 8.95 -26.74 18.46
C ASP A 58 9.48 -27.54 17.26
N LYS A 59 8.89 -27.33 16.07
CA LYS A 59 9.30 -27.98 14.81
C LYS A 59 10.36 -27.17 14.06
N TYR A 60 10.22 -25.85 14.07
CA TYR A 60 11.09 -24.91 13.37
C TYR A 60 11.55 -23.81 14.33
N PRO A 61 12.52 -24.07 15.23
CA PRO A 61 12.93 -23.12 16.26
C PRO A 61 13.51 -21.81 15.70
N ASN A 62 14.09 -21.88 14.49
CA ASN A 62 14.60 -20.71 13.75
C ASN A 62 13.65 -20.24 12.63
N GLY A 63 12.47 -20.86 12.52
CA GLY A 63 11.38 -20.38 11.69
C GLY A 63 10.46 -19.48 12.51
N TYR A 64 10.00 -18.38 11.91
CA TYR A 64 9.15 -17.39 12.56
C TYR A 64 7.76 -17.42 11.96
N TYR A 65 7.06 -18.54 12.17
CA TYR A 65 5.66 -18.68 11.80
C TYR A 65 4.77 -17.96 12.82
N VAL A 66 3.75 -17.27 12.34
CA VAL A 66 2.81 -16.52 13.17
C VAL A 66 1.38 -16.68 12.65
N THR A 67 0.40 -16.61 13.53
CA THR A 67 -0.97 -16.33 13.11
C THR A 67 -1.06 -14.86 12.66
N PRO A 68 -1.78 -14.53 11.58
CA PRO A 68 -2.08 -13.14 11.25
C PRO A 68 -2.84 -12.45 12.39
N ALA A 69 -2.56 -11.17 12.63
CA ALA A 69 -3.16 -10.41 13.71
C ALA A 69 -4.23 -9.44 13.19
N ILE A 70 -5.25 -9.20 14.01
CA ILE A 70 -6.24 -8.14 13.85
C ILE A 70 -6.22 -7.30 15.12
N ALA A 71 -6.02 -5.99 14.98
CA ALA A 71 -6.04 -5.04 16.09
C ALA A 71 -7.20 -4.05 15.88
N GLU A 72 -8.25 -4.15 16.68
CA GLU A 72 -9.33 -3.16 16.71
C GLU A 72 -8.83 -1.95 17.51
N MET A 73 -8.63 -0.82 16.84
CA MET A 73 -8.03 0.38 17.41
C MET A 73 -9.08 1.45 17.68
N PRO A 74 -9.00 2.19 18.81
CA PRO A 74 -9.94 3.28 19.11
C PRO A 74 -9.71 4.52 18.23
N GLY A 75 -8.57 4.60 17.53
CA GLY A 75 -8.23 5.69 16.62
C GLY A 75 -6.93 5.39 15.87
N GLN A 76 -6.60 6.23 14.89
CA GLN A 76 -5.38 6.07 14.10
C GLN A 76 -4.17 6.63 14.87
N SER A 77 -3.59 5.82 15.74
CA SER A 77 -2.43 6.16 16.55
C SER A 77 -1.10 6.02 15.78
N GLU A 78 0.02 6.29 16.44
CA GLU A 78 1.35 6.21 15.81
C GLU A 78 1.66 4.80 15.31
N VAL A 79 1.32 3.76 16.07
CA VAL A 79 1.55 2.36 15.64
C VAL A 79 0.77 2.00 14.38
N VAL A 80 -0.38 2.64 14.14
CA VAL A 80 -1.21 2.40 12.95
C VAL A 80 -0.64 3.11 11.73
N ARG A 81 -0.09 4.33 11.90
CA ARG A 81 0.59 5.08 10.83
C ARG A 81 1.96 4.50 10.47
N HIS A 82 2.56 3.74 11.37
CA HIS A 82 3.86 3.12 11.15
C HIS A 82 3.73 1.78 10.41
N GLU A 83 4.37 1.67 9.25
CA GLU A 83 4.44 0.41 8.51
C GLU A 83 5.30 -0.61 9.29
N THR A 84 4.65 -1.62 9.86
CA THR A 84 5.33 -2.83 10.35
C THR A 84 5.15 -3.90 9.28
N PHE A 85 6.24 -4.35 8.67
CA PHE A 85 6.22 -5.31 7.56
C PHE A 85 5.92 -6.75 8.04
N ALA A 86 4.70 -6.95 8.54
CA ALA A 86 4.19 -8.16 9.17
C ALA A 86 2.65 -8.24 8.98
N PRO A 87 2.02 -9.43 9.13
CA PRO A 87 0.59 -9.59 8.89
C PRO A 87 -0.26 -9.05 10.05
N ILE A 88 -0.34 -7.73 10.17
CA ILE A 88 -1.18 -7.01 11.14
C ILE A 88 -2.23 -6.21 10.39
N LEU A 89 -3.51 -6.46 10.67
CA LEU A 89 -4.62 -5.66 10.19
C LEU A 89 -5.16 -4.78 11.32
N TYR A 90 -4.93 -3.47 11.22
CA TYR A 90 -5.59 -2.50 12.09
C TYR A 90 -7.01 -2.22 11.58
N VAL A 91 -7.98 -2.23 12.48
CA VAL A 91 -9.39 -1.94 12.17
C VAL A 91 -9.77 -0.66 12.90
N LEU A 92 -10.22 0.32 12.10
CA LEU A 92 -10.74 1.61 12.54
C LEU A 92 -12.21 1.70 12.14
N ALA A 93 -13.03 2.28 13.01
CA ALA A 93 -14.40 2.68 12.68
C ALA A 93 -14.41 4.13 12.19
N TYR A 94 -15.41 4.48 11.39
CA TYR A 94 -15.71 5.83 10.96
C TYR A 94 -17.24 5.97 10.86
N ASP A 95 -17.74 7.19 10.95
CA ASP A 95 -19.19 7.46 10.86
C ASP A 95 -19.60 8.09 9.52
N ASP A 96 -18.70 8.84 8.88
CA ASP A 96 -18.93 9.45 7.57
C ASP A 96 -17.78 9.23 6.57
N PHE A 97 -18.11 9.37 5.28
CA PHE A 97 -17.19 9.09 4.19
C PHE A 97 -15.96 10.01 4.16
N GLU A 98 -16.11 11.27 4.56
CA GLU A 98 -15.01 12.24 4.59
C GLU A 98 -14.01 11.88 5.69
N GLU A 99 -14.48 11.39 6.84
CA GLU A 99 -13.63 10.84 7.88
C GLU A 99 -12.86 9.61 7.37
N ALA A 100 -13.50 8.71 6.63
CA ALA A 100 -12.83 7.53 6.04
C ALA A 100 -11.71 7.93 5.06
N LEU A 101 -11.97 8.93 4.20
CA LEU A 101 -10.95 9.49 3.29
C LEU A 101 -9.80 10.15 4.05
N ARG A 102 -10.11 10.92 5.10
CA ARG A 102 -9.09 11.53 5.96
C ARG A 102 -8.21 10.47 6.61
N LEU A 103 -8.82 9.40 7.15
CA LEU A 103 -8.09 8.28 7.74
C LEU A 103 -7.22 7.55 6.70
N ASN A 104 -7.67 7.40 5.45
CA ASN A 104 -6.86 6.82 4.37
C ASN A 104 -5.62 7.67 4.08
N ASN A 105 -5.79 9.00 4.02
CA ASN A 105 -4.76 9.94 3.58
C ASN A 105 -3.82 10.42 4.72
N GLU A 106 -4.16 10.20 6.00
CA GLU A 106 -3.40 10.73 7.15
C GLU A 106 -2.06 10.03 7.40
N VAL A 107 -1.86 8.82 6.87
CA VAL A 107 -0.59 8.10 6.96
C VAL A 107 0.48 8.74 6.06
N PRO A 108 1.78 8.63 6.35
CA PRO A 108 2.81 9.22 5.50
C PRO A 108 3.02 8.48 4.16
N GLN A 109 2.62 7.22 4.05
CA GLN A 109 2.73 6.39 2.85
C GLN A 109 1.60 6.72 1.85
N GLY A 110 1.76 6.29 0.58
CA GLY A 110 0.80 6.55 -0.50
C GLY A 110 0.85 5.52 -1.63
N LEU A 111 1.00 4.22 -1.32
CA LEU A 111 1.13 3.17 -2.34
C LEU A 111 -0.22 2.81 -2.99
N SER A 112 -1.09 2.16 -2.22
CA SER A 112 -2.34 1.58 -2.74
C SER A 112 -3.44 1.68 -1.70
N SER A 113 -4.67 1.85 -2.19
CA SER A 113 -5.88 2.04 -1.41
C SER A 113 -7.06 1.38 -2.10
N CYS A 114 -8.11 1.03 -1.34
CA CYS A 114 -9.32 0.49 -1.92
C CYS A 114 -10.57 0.85 -1.12
N ILE A 115 -11.69 0.96 -1.83
CA ILE A 115 -13.03 1.05 -1.25
C ILE A 115 -13.85 -0.17 -1.65
N PHE A 116 -14.61 -0.72 -0.70
CA PHE A 116 -15.65 -1.73 -0.99
C PHE A 116 -17.01 -1.09 -0.77
N THR A 117 -17.70 -0.74 -1.86
CA THR A 117 -19.00 -0.07 -1.84
C THR A 117 -19.86 -0.48 -3.04
N THR A 118 -21.17 -0.38 -2.87
CA THR A 118 -22.14 -0.46 -3.97
C THR A 118 -22.72 0.91 -4.33
N ASP A 119 -22.36 1.98 -3.61
CA ASP A 119 -22.76 3.34 -3.96
C ASP A 119 -21.79 3.91 -5.01
N LEU A 120 -22.33 4.25 -6.18
CA LEU A 120 -21.55 4.81 -7.27
C LEU A 120 -20.90 6.15 -6.90
N ARG A 121 -21.55 6.97 -6.06
CA ARG A 121 -21.04 8.29 -5.68
C ARG A 121 -19.83 8.15 -4.77
N GLU A 122 -19.84 7.19 -3.83
CA GLU A 122 -18.70 6.90 -2.97
C GLU A 122 -17.52 6.35 -3.79
N ALA A 123 -17.79 5.43 -4.73
CA ALA A 123 -16.77 4.86 -5.60
C ALA A 123 -16.06 5.94 -6.44
N GLU A 124 -16.83 6.81 -7.10
CA GLU A 124 -16.30 7.91 -7.92
C GLU A 124 -15.62 8.98 -7.06
N ALA A 125 -16.18 9.32 -5.89
CA ALA A 125 -15.56 10.28 -4.97
C ALA A 125 -14.20 9.77 -4.47
N PHE A 126 -14.09 8.48 -4.16
CA PHE A 126 -12.85 7.85 -3.74
C PHE A 126 -11.74 7.91 -4.80
N GLN A 127 -12.09 7.80 -6.09
CA GLN A 127 -11.14 7.88 -7.21
C GLN A 127 -10.96 9.31 -7.77
N SER A 128 -11.69 10.28 -7.24
CA SER A 128 -11.62 11.67 -7.68
C SER A 128 -10.33 12.36 -7.21
N ALA A 129 -10.07 13.56 -7.72
CA ALA A 129 -8.92 14.36 -7.30
C ALA A 129 -8.91 14.76 -5.82
N ALA A 130 -10.06 14.69 -5.14
CA ALA A 130 -10.18 14.94 -3.70
C ALA A 130 -10.29 13.65 -2.86
N GLY A 131 -10.22 12.48 -3.50
CA GLY A 131 -10.36 11.17 -2.87
C GLY A 131 -9.05 10.64 -2.31
N SER A 132 -8.75 9.38 -2.60
CA SER A 132 -7.50 8.74 -2.17
C SER A 132 -6.27 9.44 -2.74
N ASP A 133 -5.25 9.63 -1.91
CA ASP A 133 -3.96 10.23 -2.29
C ASP A 133 -2.88 9.20 -2.71
N CYS A 134 -3.29 7.93 -2.89
CA CYS A 134 -2.40 6.85 -3.28
C CYS A 134 -2.16 6.80 -4.80
N GLY A 135 -1.04 6.18 -5.20
CA GLY A 135 -0.76 5.92 -6.62
C GLY A 135 -1.70 4.89 -7.26
N ILE A 136 -2.30 4.01 -6.45
CA ILE A 136 -3.30 3.01 -6.85
C ILE A 136 -4.56 3.20 -5.99
N ALA A 137 -5.72 3.39 -6.64
CA ALA A 137 -7.01 3.56 -5.97
C ALA A 137 -8.08 2.65 -6.61
N ASN A 138 -8.47 1.62 -5.86
CA ASN A 138 -9.30 0.52 -6.34
C ASN A 138 -10.74 0.56 -5.81
N VAL A 139 -11.70 0.03 -6.58
CA VAL A 139 -13.09 -0.16 -6.17
C VAL A 139 -13.44 -1.65 -6.23
N ASN A 140 -13.91 -2.20 -5.12
CA ASN A 140 -14.34 -3.60 -4.95
C ASN A 140 -13.28 -4.66 -5.26
N ILE A 141 -12.00 -4.27 -5.25
CA ILE A 141 -10.83 -5.14 -5.26
C ILE A 141 -9.81 -4.60 -4.24
N GLY A 142 -9.12 -5.49 -3.54
CA GLY A 142 -8.20 -5.12 -2.46
C GLY A 142 -6.97 -4.32 -2.94
N THR A 143 -6.14 -3.93 -1.98
CA THR A 143 -4.94 -3.10 -2.23
C THR A 143 -3.86 -3.76 -3.10
N SER A 144 -3.89 -5.09 -3.26
CA SER A 144 -3.02 -5.82 -4.19
C SER A 144 -3.57 -5.91 -5.62
N GLY A 145 -4.73 -5.29 -5.91
CA GLY A 145 -5.31 -5.24 -7.25
C GLY A 145 -4.47 -4.36 -8.18
N ALA A 146 -3.50 -4.96 -8.86
CA ALA A 146 -2.66 -4.34 -9.87
C ALA A 146 -2.26 -5.39 -10.92
N GLU A 147 -1.91 -4.95 -12.12
CA GLU A 147 -1.53 -5.83 -13.23
C GLU A 147 -0.41 -5.22 -14.08
N ILE A 148 0.23 -6.06 -14.92
CA ILE A 148 1.39 -5.68 -15.74
C ILE A 148 1.12 -4.46 -16.64
N GLY A 149 -0.11 -4.28 -17.12
CA GLY A 149 -0.46 -3.16 -17.98
C GLY A 149 -0.47 -1.80 -17.29
N GLY A 150 -0.64 -1.76 -15.95
CA GLY A 150 -0.69 -0.54 -15.16
C GLY A 150 0.68 -0.04 -14.73
N ALA A 151 0.81 1.28 -14.54
CA ALA A 151 1.97 1.84 -13.87
C ALA A 151 1.89 1.53 -12.37
N PHE A 152 2.86 0.78 -11.84
CA PHE A 152 2.91 0.37 -10.44
C PHE A 152 3.81 1.31 -9.63
N GLY A 153 3.31 1.85 -8.53
CA GLY A 153 4.05 2.71 -7.62
C GLY A 153 3.13 3.64 -6.86
N GLY A 154 3.69 4.46 -5.97
CA GLY A 154 2.94 5.28 -5.04
C GLY A 154 3.49 6.68 -4.85
N GLU A 155 2.75 7.47 -4.09
CA GLU A 155 3.03 8.87 -3.77
C GLU A 155 3.57 9.04 -2.34
N LYS A 156 3.80 10.28 -1.93
CA LYS A 156 4.23 10.64 -0.56
C LYS A 156 5.54 9.92 -0.18
N GLU A 157 5.65 9.35 1.01
CA GLU A 157 6.85 8.62 1.43
C GLU A 157 7.07 7.30 0.66
N THR A 158 6.11 6.84 -0.15
CA THR A 158 6.35 5.74 -1.09
C THR A 158 7.33 6.13 -2.22
N GLY A 159 7.49 7.44 -2.48
CA GLY A 159 8.64 7.97 -3.23
C GLY A 159 8.38 8.39 -4.69
N GLY A 160 7.16 8.29 -5.21
CA GLY A 160 6.75 8.88 -6.50
C GLY A 160 7.17 8.09 -7.76
N GLY A 161 7.96 7.03 -7.62
CA GLY A 161 8.37 6.17 -8.73
C GLY A 161 7.20 5.44 -9.39
N ARG A 162 7.39 5.02 -10.65
CA ARG A 162 6.47 4.13 -11.38
C ARG A 162 7.24 3.07 -12.19
N GLU A 163 6.74 1.85 -12.17
CA GLU A 163 7.32 0.66 -12.81
C GLU A 163 6.28 -0.12 -13.62
N SER A 164 6.75 -1.07 -14.43
CA SER A 164 5.94 -1.98 -15.26
C SER A 164 5.25 -1.28 -16.44
N GLY A 165 3.94 -1.07 -16.41
CA GLY A 165 3.13 -0.68 -17.57
C GLY A 165 3.07 0.83 -17.85
N SER A 166 2.04 1.23 -18.61
CA SER A 166 1.85 2.58 -19.14
C SER A 166 3.12 3.09 -19.87
N ASP A 167 3.57 4.30 -19.58
CA ASP A 167 4.78 4.91 -20.09
C ASP A 167 5.92 4.93 -19.05
N SER A 168 5.90 4.05 -18.04
CA SER A 168 6.95 3.93 -17.01
C SER A 168 8.34 3.69 -17.61
N TRP A 169 8.41 3.07 -18.79
CA TRP A 169 9.66 2.90 -19.55
C TRP A 169 10.38 4.23 -19.85
N ARG A 170 9.66 5.36 -19.86
CA ARG A 170 10.24 6.69 -20.08
C ARG A 170 11.24 7.09 -18.99
N ALA A 171 11.12 6.58 -17.77
CA ALA A 171 12.09 6.84 -16.70
C ALA A 171 13.49 6.23 -16.99
N TYR A 172 13.54 5.23 -17.88
CA TYR A 172 14.78 4.55 -18.28
C TYR A 172 15.36 5.13 -19.59
N MET A 173 14.77 6.21 -20.11
CA MET A 173 15.21 6.89 -21.33
C MET A 173 15.32 8.40 -21.09
N ARG A 174 16.10 9.10 -21.92
CA ARG A 174 16.17 10.57 -21.92
C ARG A 174 15.38 11.14 -23.09
N ARG A 175 14.52 12.15 -22.83
CA ARG A 175 13.81 12.89 -23.88
C ARG A 175 14.75 13.91 -24.54
N GLN A 176 14.66 14.08 -25.86
CA GLN A 176 15.37 15.12 -26.60
C GLN A 176 14.43 15.79 -27.59
N THR A 177 14.37 17.13 -27.57
CA THR A 177 13.62 17.94 -28.54
C THR A 177 14.60 18.41 -29.62
N ASN A 178 14.30 18.15 -30.89
CA ASN A 178 15.20 18.44 -32.01
C ASN A 178 14.50 19.33 -33.04
N THR A 179 15.15 20.41 -33.44
CA THR A 179 14.74 21.23 -34.59
C THR A 179 15.74 21.03 -35.70
N VAL A 180 15.27 20.60 -36.87
CA VAL A 180 16.08 20.48 -38.09
C VAL A 180 15.49 21.42 -39.13
N ASN A 181 16.15 22.56 -39.35
CA ASN A 181 15.84 23.43 -40.49
C ASN A 181 16.58 22.89 -41.72
N TYR A 182 15.84 22.36 -42.70
CA TYR A 182 16.39 21.84 -43.95
C TYR A 182 16.44 22.89 -45.07
N SER A 183 15.98 24.13 -44.81
CA SER A 183 16.12 25.23 -45.76
C SER A 183 17.58 25.71 -45.81
N ARG A 184 17.92 26.44 -46.87
CA ARG A 184 19.17 27.22 -46.93
C ARG A 184 19.04 28.59 -46.26
N GLU A 185 17.89 28.86 -45.64
CA GLU A 185 17.55 30.14 -45.06
C GLU A 185 17.87 30.12 -43.56
N LEU A 186 18.56 31.16 -43.10
CA LEU A 186 18.63 31.49 -41.68
C LEU A 186 17.75 32.72 -41.47
N PRO A 187 16.79 32.68 -40.53
CA PRO A 187 16.02 33.88 -40.23
C PRO A 187 16.98 34.96 -39.71
N LEU A 188 16.84 36.18 -40.24
CA LEU A 188 17.60 37.33 -39.74
C LEU A 188 17.23 37.57 -38.27
N ALA A 189 18.24 37.63 -37.40
CA ALA A 189 18.03 38.04 -36.02
C ALA A 189 17.59 39.53 -36.02
N GLN A 190 16.30 39.78 -35.79
CA GLN A 190 15.74 41.14 -35.66
C GLN A 190 15.99 42.09 -36.86
N GLY A 191 16.17 41.54 -38.06
CA GLY A 191 16.46 42.35 -39.27
C GLY A 191 17.91 42.83 -39.39
N ILE A 192 18.83 42.34 -38.55
CA ILE A 192 20.26 42.60 -38.68
C ILE A 192 20.83 41.79 -39.84
N VAL A 193 21.50 42.45 -40.78
CA VAL A 193 22.22 41.84 -41.91
C VAL A 193 23.65 41.52 -41.46
N PHE A 194 24.09 40.28 -41.63
CA PHE A 194 25.45 39.84 -41.38
C PHE A 194 26.15 39.65 -42.74
N ASP A 195 27.07 40.56 -43.08
CA ASP A 195 27.89 40.51 -44.30
C ASP A 195 29.04 39.49 -44.18
#